data_AF-A0A538JT52-F1
#
_entry.id   AF-A0A538JT52-F1
#
_cell.length_a   1.000
_cell.length_b   1.000
_cell.length_c   1.000
_cell.angle_alpha   90.00
_cell.angle_beta   90.00
_cell.angle_gamma   90.00
#
_symmetry.space_group_name_H-M   'P 1'
#
loop_
_entity.id
_entity.type
_entity.pdbx_description
1 polymer ?
#
loop_
_entity_poly.entity_id
_entity_poly.type
_entity_poly.pdbx_seq_one_letter_code
_entity_poly.pdbx_strand_id
1 'polypeptide(L)'
;MDVIEFLNDITGNNLLLWKVILTTVVFALAGMQVFFAARLWNVSTFPPMSPAAAARVHRISGRLAVTLGAVVAFSCLAGPAGPTSPTRVLLHSIFGTLVFVILTAKFAVLKLLRSGGDLLPWIGSALFLTFAAIWATSVADYVSAR
;
A
#
# COMPACT_ATOMS: atom_id res chain seq x y z
N MET A 1 29.35 4.20 3.45
CA MET A 1 28.37 3.72 2.47
C MET A 1 27.14 4.57 2.63
N ASP A 2 26.82 5.37 1.62
CA ASP A 2 25.58 6.14 1.61
C ASP A 2 24.37 5.19 1.45
N VAL A 3 23.21 5.54 1.99
CA VAL A 3 21.98 4.74 1.87
C VAL A 3 21.61 4.54 0.40
N ILE A 4 21.86 5.55 -0.45
CA ILE A 4 21.62 5.47 -1.89
C ILE A 4 22.54 4.42 -2.54
N GLU A 5 23.82 4.44 -2.20
CA GLU A 5 24.83 3.47 -2.67
C GLU A 5 24.43 2.05 -2.26
N PHE A 6 24.12 1.85 -0.98
CA PHE A 6 23.64 0.57 -0.45
C PHE A 6 22.38 0.07 -1.18
N LEU A 7 21.38 0.94 -1.38
CA LEU A 7 20.14 0.57 -2.07
C LEU A 7 20.39 0.19 -3.53
N ASN A 8 21.30 0.88 -4.22
CA ASN A 8 21.64 0.53 -5.61
C ASN A 8 22.42 -0.79 -5.67
N ASP A 9 23.34 -1.05 -4.75
CA ASP A 9 24.13 -2.28 -4.70
C ASP A 9 23.24 -3.51 -4.51
N ILE A 10 22.35 -3.50 -3.50
CA ILE A 10 21.46 -4.64 -3.23
C ILE A 10 20.40 -4.84 -4.32
N THR A 11 20.13 -3.82 -5.14
CA THR A 11 19.17 -3.89 -6.25
C THR A 11 19.84 -4.12 -7.60
N GLY A 12 21.17 -4.24 -7.65
CA GLY A 12 21.93 -4.39 -8.90
C GLY A 12 21.72 -3.19 -9.84
N ASN A 13 21.73 -1.97 -9.31
CA ASN A 13 21.44 -0.72 -10.03
C ASN A 13 20.05 -0.64 -10.68
N ASN A 14 19.09 -1.44 -10.20
CA ASN A 14 17.71 -1.48 -10.69
C ASN A 14 16.69 -1.02 -9.63
N LEU A 15 17.06 -0.04 -8.81
CA LEU A 15 16.26 0.43 -7.67
C LEU A 15 14.81 0.78 -8.04
N LEU A 16 14.60 1.39 -9.20
CA LEU A 16 13.26 1.73 -9.68
C LEU A 16 12.41 0.48 -9.95
N LEU A 17 12.98 -0.56 -10.59
CA LEU A 17 12.27 -1.82 -10.85
C LEU A 17 11.85 -2.49 -9.54
N TRP A 18 12.76 -2.55 -8.56
CA TRP A 18 12.47 -3.14 -7.25
C TRP A 18 11.34 -2.43 -6.52
N LYS A 19 11.31 -1.09 -6.59
CA LYS A 19 10.19 -0.29 -6.06
C LYS A 19 8.88 -0.63 -6.75
N VAL A 20 8.87 -0.78 -8.07
CA VAL A 20 7.67 -1.15 -8.85
C VAL A 20 7.19 -2.56 -8.51
N ILE A 21 8.10 -3.53 -8.38
CA ILE A 21 7.75 -4.90 -7.97
C ILE A 21 7.16 -4.90 -6.56
N LEU A 22 7.82 -4.27 -5.59
CA LEU A 22 7.35 -4.23 -4.21
C LEU A 22 6.01 -3.50 -4.07
N THR A 23 5.83 -2.36 -4.75
CA THR A 23 4.54 -1.65 -4.76
C THR A 23 3.43 -2.47 -5.42
N THR A 24 3.75 -3.28 -6.43
CA THR A 24 2.78 -4.21 -7.05
C THR A 24 2.35 -5.30 -6.06
N VAL A 25 3.29 -5.85 -5.29
CA VAL A 25 2.98 -6.79 -4.20
C VAL A 25 2.11 -6.12 -3.14
N VAL A 26 2.45 -4.91 -2.70
CA VAL A 26 1.65 -4.14 -1.73
C VAL A 26 0.23 -3.89 -2.26
N PHE A 27 0.08 -3.52 -3.53
CA PHE A 27 -1.22 -3.31 -4.16
C PHE A 27 -2.05 -4.60 -4.20
N ALA A 28 -1.46 -5.73 -4.57
CA ALA A 28 -2.13 -7.03 -4.54
C ALA A 28 -2.57 -7.40 -3.12
N LEU A 29 -1.69 -7.21 -2.12
CA LEU A 29 -2.03 -7.43 -0.71
C LEU A 29 -3.18 -6.51 -0.25
N ALA A 30 -3.19 -5.25 -0.66
CA ALA A 30 -4.27 -4.31 -0.37
C ALA A 30 -5.60 -4.76 -1.01
N GLY A 31 -5.59 -5.31 -2.23
CA GLY A 31 -6.75 -5.94 -2.85
C GLY A 31 -7.29 -7.13 -2.04
N MET A 32 -6.40 -7.98 -1.53
CA MET A 32 -6.79 -9.05 -0.60
C MET A 32 -7.44 -8.50 0.68
N GLN A 33 -7.00 -7.33 1.17
CA GLN A 33 -7.64 -6.71 2.34
C GLN A 33 -9.11 -6.42 2.11
N VAL A 34 -9.47 -5.87 0.94
CA VAL A 34 -10.87 -5.60 0.57
C VAL A 34 -11.64 -6.91 0.45
N PHE A 35 -11.08 -7.91 -0.23
CA PHE A 35 -11.71 -9.22 -0.39
C PHE A 35 -12.03 -9.88 0.96
N PHE A 36 -11.06 -9.95 1.88
CA PHE A 36 -11.29 -10.59 3.18
C PHE A 36 -12.13 -9.73 4.11
N ALA A 37 -12.07 -8.40 4.00
CA ALA A 37 -12.96 -7.50 4.74
C ALA A 37 -14.43 -7.72 4.32
N ALA A 38 -14.71 -7.86 3.02
CA ALA A 38 -16.05 -8.16 2.53
C ALA A 38 -16.66 -9.41 3.19
N ARG A 39 -15.82 -10.35 3.68
CA ARG A 39 -16.29 -11.58 4.34
C ARG A 39 -16.65 -11.38 5.78
N LEU A 40 -15.92 -10.49 6.45
CA LEU A 40 -16.23 -10.09 7.81
C LEU A 40 -17.56 -9.32 7.86
N TRP A 41 -17.97 -8.73 6.72
CA TRP A 41 -19.28 -8.07 6.53
C TRP A 41 -20.31 -8.92 5.75
N ASN A 42 -20.08 -10.22 5.56
CA ASN A 42 -21.02 -11.14 4.91
C ASN A 42 -21.55 -10.69 3.53
N VAL A 43 -20.73 -10.01 2.73
CA VAL A 43 -21.10 -9.61 1.37
C VAL A 43 -21.27 -10.86 0.49
N SER A 44 -22.48 -11.07 -0.05
CA SER A 44 -22.93 -12.32 -0.67
C SER A 44 -22.28 -12.66 -2.02
N THR A 45 -21.73 -11.69 -2.73
CA THR A 45 -21.14 -11.86 -4.06
C THR A 45 -19.77 -12.55 -4.08
N PHE A 46 -19.18 -12.79 -2.91
CA PHE A 46 -17.84 -13.35 -2.84
C PHE A 46 -17.87 -14.85 -2.39
N PRO A 47 -16.93 -15.74 -2.82
CA PRO A 47 -16.89 -17.19 -2.46
C PRO A 47 -16.75 -17.55 -0.96
N PRO A 48 -17.67 -18.27 -0.31
CA PRO A 48 -17.74 -18.38 1.16
C PRO A 48 -16.43 -18.82 1.85
N MET A 49 -16.14 -18.25 3.02
CA MET A 49 -14.99 -18.58 3.88
C MET A 49 -15.38 -18.41 5.34
N SER A 50 -14.81 -19.21 6.24
CA SER A 50 -15.09 -19.06 7.68
C SER A 50 -14.62 -17.68 8.19
N PRO A 51 -15.39 -17.01 9.07
CA PRO A 51 -15.00 -15.71 9.61
C PRO A 51 -13.63 -15.71 10.30
N ALA A 52 -13.29 -16.81 10.98
CA ALA A 52 -12.00 -16.97 11.64
C ALA A 52 -10.84 -17.00 10.66
N ALA A 53 -10.98 -17.74 9.53
CA ALA A 53 -9.95 -17.79 8.49
C ALA A 53 -9.82 -16.43 7.79
N ALA A 54 -10.94 -15.80 7.40
CA ALA A 54 -10.94 -14.49 6.77
C ALA A 54 -10.26 -13.44 7.67
N ALA A 55 -10.57 -13.42 8.97
CA ALA A 55 -9.95 -12.52 9.93
C ALA A 55 -8.45 -12.78 10.11
N ARG A 56 -8.03 -14.05 10.12
CA ARG A 56 -6.61 -14.42 10.21
C ARG A 56 -5.84 -13.95 8.98
N VAL A 57 -6.33 -14.25 7.78
CA VAL A 57 -5.68 -13.86 6.53
C VAL A 57 -5.63 -12.34 6.45
N HIS A 58 -6.77 -11.64 6.62
CA HIS A 58 -6.84 -10.18 6.62
C HIS A 58 -5.81 -9.52 7.55
N ARG A 59 -5.59 -10.06 8.75
CA ARG A 59 -4.60 -9.52 9.69
C ARG A 59 -3.16 -9.77 9.24
N ILE A 60 -2.85 -10.97 8.76
CA ILE A 60 -1.49 -11.32 8.35
C ILE A 60 -1.11 -10.56 7.07
N SER A 61 -1.95 -10.59 6.05
CA SER A 61 -1.71 -9.85 4.80
C SER A 61 -1.69 -8.34 5.04
N GLY A 62 -2.51 -7.82 5.95
CA GLY A 62 -2.48 -6.41 6.34
C GLY A 62 -1.17 -5.98 6.98
N ARG A 63 -0.62 -6.81 7.88
CA ARG A 63 0.71 -6.56 8.47
C ARG A 63 1.79 -6.55 7.40
N LEU A 64 1.78 -7.54 6.50
CA LEU A 64 2.72 -7.61 5.38
C LEU A 64 2.60 -6.38 4.47
N ALA A 65 1.39 -5.96 4.10
CA ALA A 65 1.16 -4.80 3.25
C ALA A 65 1.71 -3.51 3.87
N VAL A 66 1.45 -3.29 5.18
CA VAL A 66 1.95 -2.11 5.89
C VAL A 66 3.47 -2.16 6.04
N THR A 67 4.05 -3.31 6.39
CA THR A 67 5.52 -3.45 6.52
C THR A 67 6.22 -3.21 5.19
N LEU A 68 5.78 -3.87 4.12
CA LEU A 68 6.37 -3.68 2.78
C LEU A 68 6.14 -2.26 2.27
N GLY A 69 4.96 -1.69 2.50
CA GLY A 69 4.67 -0.29 2.16
C GLY A 69 5.59 0.69 2.88
N ALA A 70 5.88 0.47 4.16
CA ALA A 70 6.83 1.28 4.93
C ALA A 70 8.27 1.16 4.39
N VAL A 71 8.71 -0.06 4.03
CA VAL A 71 10.03 -0.28 3.40
C VAL A 71 10.14 0.47 2.07
N VAL A 72 9.11 0.39 1.22
CA VAL A 72 9.05 1.14 -0.04
C VAL A 72 9.09 2.64 0.22
N ALA A 73 8.25 3.15 1.13
CA ALA A 73 8.20 4.57 1.44
C ALA A 73 9.54 5.09 1.94
N PHE A 74 10.21 4.35 2.83
CA PHE A 74 11.56 4.68 3.27
C PHE A 74 12.54 4.72 2.10
N SER A 75 12.52 3.72 1.22
CA SER A 75 13.36 3.67 0.02
C SER A 75 13.08 4.84 -0.95
N CYS A 76 11.82 5.30 -1.05
CA CYS A 76 11.44 6.46 -1.85
C CYS A 76 11.96 7.78 -1.27
N LEU A 77 11.96 7.92 0.06
CA LEU A 77 12.51 9.10 0.75
C LEU A 77 14.04 9.12 0.74
N ALA A 78 14.68 7.98 0.98
CA ALA A 78 16.13 7.88 1.15
C ALA A 78 16.91 7.82 -0.18
N GLY A 79 16.32 7.25 -1.23
CA GLY A 79 16.96 7.15 -2.54
C GLY A 79 15.96 7.36 -3.67
N PRO A 80 15.57 8.59 -3.98
CA PRO A 80 14.64 8.89 -5.07
C PRO A 80 15.09 8.20 -6.37
N ALA A 81 14.17 7.49 -7.01
CA ALA A 81 14.44 6.78 -8.25
C ALA A 81 13.28 7.03 -9.24
N GLY A 82 13.60 7.13 -10.52
CA GLY A 82 12.67 7.47 -11.59
C GLY A 82 12.64 8.96 -11.95
N PRO A 83 11.76 9.36 -12.87
CA PRO A 83 11.66 10.75 -13.33
C PRO A 83 11.42 11.74 -12.19
N THR A 84 11.81 13.00 -12.35
CA THR A 84 11.61 14.06 -11.35
C THR A 84 10.68 15.16 -11.85
N SER A 85 9.78 14.83 -12.79
CA SER A 85 8.82 15.79 -13.32
C SER A 85 7.94 16.37 -12.20
N PRO A 86 7.59 17.66 -12.23
CA PRO A 86 6.79 18.29 -11.18
C PRO A 86 5.46 17.56 -10.92
N THR A 87 4.78 17.11 -11.97
CA THR A 87 3.52 16.35 -11.87
C THR A 87 3.70 15.05 -11.10
N ARG A 88 4.77 14.30 -11.38
CA ARG A 88 5.05 13.05 -10.65
C ARG A 88 5.31 13.32 -9.18
N VAL A 89 6.19 14.28 -8.88
CA VAL A 89 6.54 14.63 -7.50
C VAL A 89 5.27 15.02 -6.73
N LEU A 90 4.43 15.86 -7.33
CA LEU A 90 3.15 16.26 -6.74
C LEU A 90 2.22 15.07 -6.45
N LEU A 91 1.96 14.22 -7.46
CA LEU A 91 1.06 13.06 -7.31
C LEU A 91 1.61 12.05 -6.30
N HIS A 92 2.92 11.76 -6.35
CA HIS A 92 3.58 10.83 -5.45
C HIS A 92 3.53 11.34 -4.01
N SER A 93 3.79 12.62 -3.78
CA SER A 93 3.68 13.23 -2.45
C SER A 93 2.24 13.19 -1.92
N ILE A 94 1.25 13.58 -2.73
CA ILE A 94 -0.16 13.58 -2.31
C ILE A 94 -0.61 12.16 -1.94
N PHE A 95 -0.47 11.19 -2.85
CA PHE A 95 -0.95 9.84 -2.59
C PHE A 95 -0.12 9.13 -1.52
N GLY A 96 1.19 9.36 -1.46
CA GLY A 96 2.06 8.85 -0.41
C GLY A 96 1.62 9.32 0.97
N THR A 97 1.36 10.62 1.12
CA THR A 97 0.84 11.19 2.38
C THR A 97 -0.54 10.64 2.71
N LEU A 98 -1.46 10.55 1.74
CA LEU A 98 -2.80 10.03 1.96
C LEU A 98 -2.81 8.59 2.48
N VAL A 99 -1.91 7.72 1.98
CA VAL A 99 -1.78 6.34 2.50
C VAL A 99 -1.55 6.35 4.02
N PHE A 100 -0.60 7.15 4.51
CA PHE A 100 -0.28 7.21 5.93
C PHE A 100 -1.36 7.91 6.76
N VAL A 101 -2.00 8.95 6.23
CA VAL A 101 -3.13 9.62 6.89
C VAL A 101 -4.30 8.65 7.08
N ILE A 102 -4.69 7.92 6.04
CA ILE A 102 -5.81 6.97 6.10
C ILE A 102 -5.47 5.77 6.99
N LEU A 103 -4.23 5.25 6.93
CA LEU A 103 -3.77 4.22 7.86
C LEU A 103 -3.83 4.68 9.32
N THR A 104 -3.40 5.91 9.59
CA THR A 104 -3.45 6.51 10.92
C THR A 104 -4.89 6.64 11.40
N ALA A 105 -5.79 7.18 10.56
CA ALA A 105 -7.22 7.26 10.86
C ALA A 105 -7.83 5.88 11.14
N LYS A 106 -7.51 4.87 10.31
CA LYS A 106 -7.95 3.48 10.51
C LYS A 106 -7.51 2.93 11.86
N PHE A 107 -6.24 3.10 12.21
CA PHE A 107 -5.74 2.62 13.50
C PHE A 107 -6.29 3.42 14.68
N ALA A 108 -6.52 4.72 14.54
CA ALA A 108 -7.20 5.53 15.56
C ALA A 108 -8.61 5.00 15.83
N VAL A 109 -9.40 4.74 14.79
CA VAL A 109 -10.74 4.14 14.91
C VAL A 109 -10.69 2.77 15.60
N LEU A 110 -9.75 1.90 15.21
CA LEU A 110 -9.65 0.54 15.75
C LEU A 110 -9.10 0.46 17.18
N LYS A 111 -8.09 1.27 17.50
CA LYS A 111 -7.30 1.15 18.73
C LYS A 111 -7.68 2.17 19.79
N LEU A 112 -8.00 3.40 19.39
CA LEU A 112 -8.29 4.49 20.31
C LEU A 112 -9.79 4.59 20.56
N LEU A 113 -10.59 4.71 19.49
CA LEU A 113 -12.04 4.89 19.61
C LEU A 113 -12.77 3.58 19.87
N ARG A 114 -12.22 2.45 19.38
CA ARG A 114 -12.80 1.10 19.51
C ARG A 114 -14.24 1.01 18.98
N SER A 115 -14.62 1.89 18.05
CA SER A 115 -16.01 2.14 17.61
C SER A 115 -16.13 2.13 16.07
N GLY A 116 -15.68 1.05 15.43
CA GLY A 116 -15.46 1.03 13.99
C GLY A 116 -16.68 0.80 13.10
N GLY A 117 -17.74 0.14 13.60
CA GLY A 117 -19.00 -0.12 12.91
C GLY A 117 -18.90 -0.31 11.39
N ASP A 118 -19.83 0.28 10.66
CA ASP A 118 -19.85 0.26 9.19
C ASP A 118 -18.92 1.29 8.53
N LEU A 119 -18.22 2.10 9.32
CA LEU A 119 -17.24 3.07 8.79
C LEU A 119 -15.93 2.38 8.36
N LEU A 120 -15.57 1.26 8.99
CA LEU A 120 -14.32 0.54 8.71
C LEU A 120 -14.17 0.05 7.25
N PRO A 121 -15.21 -0.52 6.60
CA PRO A 121 -15.17 -0.85 5.19
C PRO A 121 -14.86 0.36 4.31
N TRP A 122 -15.48 1.52 4.56
CA TRP A 122 -15.25 2.74 3.78
C TRP A 122 -13.81 3.25 3.91
N ILE A 123 -13.29 3.33 5.13
CA ILE A 123 -11.88 3.70 5.37
C ILE A 123 -10.93 2.69 4.68
N GLY A 124 -11.25 1.39 4.76
CA GLY A 124 -10.48 0.33 4.10
C GLY A 124 -10.47 0.44 2.58
N SER A 125 -11.61 0.72 1.97
CA SER A 125 -11.75 0.91 0.53
C SER A 125 -11.05 2.18 0.06
N ALA A 126 -11.17 3.29 0.79
CA ALA A 126 -10.44 4.52 0.50
C ALA A 126 -8.92 4.30 0.54
N LEU A 127 -8.42 3.54 1.52
CA LEU A 127 -7.01 3.16 1.59
C LEU A 127 -6.59 2.33 0.37
N PHE A 128 -7.39 1.35 -0.04
CA PHE A 128 -7.12 0.54 -1.23
C PHE A 128 -7.06 1.40 -2.50
N LEU A 129 -8.01 2.31 -2.70
CA LEU A 129 -8.00 3.22 -3.86
C LEU A 129 -6.79 4.14 -3.86
N THR A 130 -6.35 4.60 -2.68
CA THR A 130 -5.13 5.41 -2.57
C THR A 130 -3.88 4.59 -2.91
N PHE A 131 -3.79 3.34 -2.45
CA PHE A 131 -2.73 2.41 -2.89
C PHE A 131 -2.78 2.16 -4.40
N ALA A 132 -3.97 2.01 -4.98
CA ALA A 132 -4.15 1.85 -6.42
C ALA A 132 -3.62 3.07 -7.19
N ALA A 133 -3.94 4.29 -6.73
CA ALA A 133 -3.51 5.53 -7.37
C ALA A 133 -1.98 5.72 -7.34
N ILE A 134 -1.34 5.54 -6.18
CA ILE A 134 0.13 5.65 -6.08
C ILE A 134 0.85 4.54 -6.84
N TRP A 135 0.29 3.32 -6.86
CA TRP A 135 0.83 2.21 -7.63
C TRP A 135 0.72 2.48 -9.13
N ALA A 136 -0.45 2.88 -9.62
CA ALA A 136 -0.71 3.13 -11.03
C ALA A 136 0.19 4.25 -11.58
N THR A 137 0.34 5.34 -10.84
CA THR A 137 1.26 6.44 -11.20
C THR A 137 2.71 5.97 -11.23
N SER A 138 3.15 5.17 -10.24
CA SER A 138 4.51 4.62 -10.19
C SER A 138 4.80 3.64 -11.35
N VAL A 139 3.83 2.80 -11.73
CA VAL A 139 3.95 1.90 -12.87
C VAL A 139 3.98 2.67 -14.18
N ALA A 140 3.12 3.68 -14.34
CA ALA A 140 3.11 4.53 -15.53
C ALA A 140 4.45 5.27 -15.71
N ASP A 141 5.03 5.80 -14.62
CA ASP A 141 6.36 6.40 -14.65
C ASP A 141 7.43 5.39 -15.06
N TYR A 142 7.33 4.16 -14.59
CA TYR A 142 8.29 3.12 -14.94
C TYR A 142 8.26 2.75 -16.41
N VAL A 143 7.05 2.57 -16.94
CA VAL A 143 6.85 2.20 -18.34
C VAL A 143 7.24 3.34 -19.28
N SER A 144 7.00 4.59 -18.88
CA SER A 144 7.35 5.78 -19.69
C SER A 144 8.83 6.19 -19.61
N ALA A 145 9.55 5.76 -18.57
CA ALA A 145 10.97 6.06 -18.40
C ALA A 145 11.91 5.01 -19.04
N ARG A 146 11.36 3.91 -19.54
CA ARG A 146 12.08 2.91 -20.35
C ARG A 146 12.00 3.27 -21.83
#